data_AF-A0A2A7UXP6-F1
#
_entry.id   AF-A0A2A7UXP6-F1
#
_cell.length_a   1.000
_cell.length_b   1.000
_cell.length_c   1.000
_cell.angle_alpha   90.00
_cell.angle_beta   90.00
_cell.angle_gamma   90.00
#
_symmetry.space_group_name_H-M   'P 1'
#
loop_
_entity.id
_entity.type
_entity.pdbx_description
1 polymer ?
#
loop_
_entity_poly.entity_id
_entity_poly.type
_entity_poly.pdbx_seq_one_letter_code
_entity_poly.pdbx_strand_id
1 'polypeptide(L)'
;MSQEAPATPSLDKAIKDGQNEVTHPKTLEVFAKRHGDDLGKHHINFRGDIAEKFGYDKIFPTSQPKSSGYLVYIQGKSGKTGQEAFYQIMANQWGLLEVLARLD
;
A
#
# COMPACT_ATOMS: atom_id res chain seq x y z
N MET A 1 -24.73 -12.15 -15.85
CA MET A 1 -23.29 -12.03 -15.55
C MET A 1 -23.19 -11.19 -14.30
N SER A 2 -22.99 -11.81 -13.14
CA SER A 2 -22.88 -11.08 -11.87
C SER A 2 -21.58 -10.29 -11.91
N GLN A 3 -21.70 -8.96 -11.90
CA GLN A 3 -20.56 -8.09 -11.64
C GLN A 3 -20.12 -8.38 -10.20
N GLU A 4 -19.01 -9.09 -10.02
CA GLU A 4 -18.27 -9.09 -8.75
C GLU A 4 -17.96 -7.62 -8.45
N ALA A 5 -18.60 -7.07 -7.41
CA ALA A 5 -18.26 -5.75 -6.91
C ALA A 5 -16.75 -5.73 -6.64
N PRO A 6 -16.04 -4.63 -6.95
CA PRO A 6 -14.61 -4.55 -6.65
C PRO A 6 -14.44 -4.83 -5.16
N ALA A 7 -13.76 -5.93 -4.82
CA ALA A 7 -13.58 -6.38 -3.46
C ALA A 7 -13.14 -5.19 -2.61
N THR A 8 -13.98 -4.77 -1.67
CA THR A 8 -13.62 -3.69 -0.75
C THR A 8 -12.61 -4.27 0.23
N PRO A 9 -11.45 -3.65 0.46
CA PRO A 9 -10.46 -4.20 1.39
C PRO A 9 -11.06 -4.33 2.79
N SER A 10 -10.79 -5.43 3.48
CA SER A 10 -11.07 -5.55 4.91
C SER A 10 -10.05 -4.68 5.66
N LEU A 11 -10.54 -3.60 6.25
CA LEU A 11 -9.71 -2.70 7.05
C LEU A 11 -9.45 -3.23 8.47
N ASP A 12 -9.93 -4.44 8.79
CA ASP A 12 -9.74 -5.06 10.11
C ASP A 12 -8.26 -5.37 10.39
N LYS A 13 -7.50 -5.62 9.33
CA LYS A 13 -6.04 -5.86 9.38
C LYS A 13 -5.22 -4.57 9.27
N ALA A 14 -5.86 -3.40 9.12
CA ALA A 14 -5.16 -2.15 8.95
C ALA A 14 -4.47 -1.70 10.25
N ILE A 15 -3.23 -1.24 10.13
CA ILE A 15 -2.45 -0.66 11.22
C ILE A 15 -2.79 0.82 11.33
N LYS A 16 -3.41 1.21 12.45
CA LYS A 16 -3.79 2.62 12.71
C LYS A 16 -2.70 3.43 13.40
N ASP A 17 -1.71 2.76 13.98
CA ASP A 17 -0.61 3.42 14.67
C ASP A 17 0.24 4.28 13.72
N GLY A 18 0.59 5.50 14.15
CA GLY A 18 1.33 6.47 13.35
C GLY A 18 0.54 7.17 12.23
N GLN A 19 -0.73 6.81 12.01
CA GLN A 19 -1.57 7.41 10.97
C GLN A 19 -2.27 8.67 11.50
N ASN A 20 -1.92 9.83 10.96
CA ASN A 20 -2.39 11.13 11.42
C ASN A 20 -2.44 12.15 10.26
N GLU A 21 -2.78 13.39 10.59
CA GLU A 21 -2.90 14.50 9.66
C GLU A 21 -1.59 14.91 8.95
N VAL A 22 -0.44 14.42 9.42
CA VAL A 22 0.88 14.67 8.81
C VAL A 22 1.29 13.50 7.92
N THR A 23 1.16 12.26 8.40
CA THR A 23 1.59 11.07 7.66
C THR A 23 0.70 10.77 6.47
N HIS A 24 -0.59 11.08 6.55
CA HIS A 24 -1.54 10.91 5.44
C HIS A 24 -1.18 11.74 4.19
N PRO A 25 -1.12 13.09 4.24
CA PRO A 25 -0.78 13.89 3.06
C PRO A 25 0.64 13.60 2.58
N LYS A 26 1.57 13.29 3.50
CA LYS A 26 2.94 12.91 3.12
C LYS A 26 2.99 11.61 2.31
N THR A 27 2.18 10.62 2.70
CA THR A 27 2.09 9.35 1.98
C THR A 27 1.59 9.56 0.56
N LEU A 28 0.54 10.37 0.38
CA LEU A 28 -0.01 10.70 -0.93
C LEU A 28 0.99 11.47 -1.80
N GLU A 29 1.69 12.45 -1.24
CA GLU A 29 2.73 13.22 -1.94
C GLU A 29 3.87 12.32 -2.42
N VAL A 30 4.42 11.48 -1.53
CA VAL A 30 5.53 10.58 -1.87
C VAL A 30 5.08 9.55 -2.92
N PHE A 31 3.84 9.06 -2.84
CA PHE A 31 3.28 8.17 -3.85
C PHE A 31 3.19 8.85 -5.21
N ALA A 32 2.57 10.03 -5.29
CA ALA A 32 2.46 10.78 -6.54
C ALA A 32 3.84 11.07 -7.16
N LYS A 33 4.82 11.46 -6.35
CA LYS A 33 6.19 11.72 -6.82
C LYS A 33 6.89 10.49 -7.40
N ARG A 34 6.61 9.29 -6.86
CA ARG A 34 7.31 8.05 -7.25
C ARG A 34 6.57 7.24 -8.30
N HIS A 35 5.24 7.28 -8.30
CA HIS A 35 4.37 6.39 -9.08
C HIS A 35 3.32 7.15 -9.91
N GLY A 36 3.32 8.50 -9.89
CA GLY A 36 2.32 9.32 -10.58
C GLY A 36 2.32 9.13 -12.10
N ASP A 37 3.50 8.98 -12.70
CA ASP A 37 3.65 8.82 -14.16
C ASP A 37 3.54 7.35 -14.61
N ASP A 38 3.95 6.40 -13.74
CA ASP A 38 3.91 4.96 -14.01
C ASP A 38 3.81 4.18 -12.69
N LEU A 39 2.63 3.60 -12.44
CA LEU A 39 2.31 2.88 -11.21
C LEU A 39 3.20 1.65 -11.00
N GLY A 40 3.57 0.94 -12.07
CA GLY A 40 4.27 -0.34 -12.00
C GLY A 40 5.79 -0.25 -12.03
N LYS A 41 6.34 0.94 -12.31
CA LYS A 41 7.80 1.14 -12.48
C LYS A 41 8.60 0.92 -11.20
N HIS A 42 8.06 1.34 -10.08
CA HIS A 42 8.72 1.26 -8.77
C HIS A 42 7.95 0.31 -7.86
N HIS A 43 8.67 -0.43 -7.02
CA HIS A 43 8.08 -1.29 -6.00
C HIS A 43 8.06 -0.60 -4.64
N ILE A 44 7.19 -1.09 -3.77
CA ILE A 44 7.08 -0.72 -2.37
C ILE A 44 7.47 -1.97 -1.55
N ASN A 45 8.35 -1.78 -0.58
CA ASN A 45 8.78 -2.87 0.31
C ASN A 45 7.87 -2.92 1.53
N PHE A 46 7.75 -4.11 2.14
CA PHE A 46 7.17 -4.23 3.47
C PHE A 46 8.02 -3.51 4.52
N ARG A 47 7.36 -2.92 5.51
CA ARG A 47 8.03 -2.33 6.68
C ARG A 47 8.89 -3.40 7.37
N GLY A 48 10.07 -3.01 7.85
CA GLY A 48 11.10 -3.94 8.31
C GLY A 48 10.64 -4.96 9.36
N ASP A 49 9.73 -4.57 10.26
CA ASP A 49 9.19 -5.43 11.32
C ASP A 49 8.24 -6.54 10.82
N ILE A 50 7.72 -6.41 9.60
CA ILE A 50 6.82 -7.40 8.98
C ILE A 50 7.39 -8.00 7.70
N ALA A 51 8.47 -7.44 7.15
CA ALA A 51 9.05 -7.87 5.88
C ALA A 51 9.39 -9.37 5.88
N GLU A 52 9.94 -9.90 6.97
CA GLU A 52 10.25 -11.33 7.12
C GLU A 52 9.01 -12.22 7.01
N LYS A 53 7.86 -11.78 7.55
CA LYS A 53 6.58 -12.52 7.48
C LYS A 53 6.08 -12.68 6.05
N PHE A 54 6.42 -11.72 5.19
CA PHE A 54 6.12 -11.75 3.75
C PHE A 54 7.35 -12.16 2.93
N GLY A 55 8.40 -12.67 3.56
CA GLY A 55 9.62 -13.12 2.92
C GLY A 55 10.36 -12.04 2.12
N TYR A 56 10.26 -10.76 2.48
CA TYR A 56 10.82 -9.64 1.72
C TYR A 56 10.27 -9.54 0.29
N ASP A 57 8.97 -9.80 0.12
CA ASP A 57 8.28 -9.56 -1.14
C ASP A 57 8.25 -8.06 -1.50
N LYS A 58 8.11 -7.78 -2.80
CA LYS A 58 8.07 -6.45 -3.39
C LYS A 58 6.70 -6.25 -4.00
N ILE A 59 6.02 -5.17 -3.60
CA ILE A 59 4.68 -4.87 -4.09
C ILE A 59 4.78 -3.82 -5.19
N PHE A 60 4.27 -4.15 -6.38
CA PHE A 60 4.18 -3.23 -7.50
C PHE A 60 2.78 -2.62 -7.54
N PRO A 61 2.61 -1.31 -7.34
CA PRO A 61 1.29 -0.68 -7.38
C PRO A 61 0.58 -0.90 -8.71
N THR A 62 -0.71 -1.22 -8.66
CA THR A 62 -1.58 -1.37 -9.84
C THR A 62 -2.76 -0.40 -9.83
N SER A 63 -2.93 0.37 -8.75
CA SER A 63 -3.90 1.45 -8.66
C SER A 63 -3.32 2.71 -8.05
N GLN A 64 -4.01 3.84 -8.28
CA GLN A 64 -3.83 5.05 -7.48
C GLN A 64 -4.23 4.79 -6.01
N PRO A 65 -3.66 5.55 -5.05
CA PRO A 65 -3.95 5.38 -3.64
C PRO A 65 -5.37 5.85 -3.31
N LYS A 66 -6.03 5.09 -2.43
CA LYS A 66 -7.31 5.44 -1.83
C LYS A 66 -7.10 5.71 -0.35
N SER A 67 -8.02 6.48 0.23
CA SER A 67 -7.97 6.84 1.65
C SER A 67 -9.22 6.39 2.40
N SER A 68 -9.05 6.02 3.67
CA SER A 68 -10.14 5.84 4.63
C SER A 68 -9.73 6.43 5.97
N GLY A 69 -10.24 7.62 6.29
CA GLY A 69 -9.64 8.48 7.33
C GLY A 69 -8.19 8.80 6.99
N TYR A 70 -7.27 8.57 7.92
CA TYR A 70 -5.82 8.73 7.71
C TYR A 70 -5.13 7.50 7.12
N LEU A 71 -5.86 6.40 6.87
CA LEU A 71 -5.31 5.22 6.21
C LEU A 71 -5.18 5.47 4.72
N VAL A 72 -4.03 5.10 4.15
CA VAL A 72 -3.79 5.08 2.71
C VAL A 72 -3.55 3.65 2.27
N TYR A 73 -4.21 3.23 1.19
CA TYR A 73 -4.08 1.88 0.64
C TYR A 73 -4.13 1.89 -0.88
N ILE A 74 -3.54 0.87 -1.48
CA ILE A 74 -3.44 0.66 -2.93
C ILE A 74 -3.81 -0.78 -3.27
N GLN A 75 -4.21 -1.03 -4.52
CA GLN A 75 -4.02 -2.34 -5.12
C GLN A 75 -2.56 -2.47 -5.57
N GLY A 76 -1.99 -3.65 -5.36
CA GLY A 76 -0.67 -3.97 -5.85
C GLY A 76 -0.53 -5.43 -6.18
N LYS A 77 0.46 -5.73 -7.02
CA LYS A 77 0.84 -7.07 -7.41
C LYS A 77 2.09 -7.51 -6.67
N SER A 78 2.04 -8.70 -6.08
CA SER A 78 3.21 -9.36 -5.49
C SER A 78 4.24 -9.67 -6.57
N GLY A 79 5.49 -9.28 -6.35
CA GLY A 79 6.62 -9.63 -7.21
C GLY A 79 6.97 -11.11 -7.15
N LYS A 80 6.69 -11.78 -6.03
CA LYS A 80 6.96 -13.21 -5.83
C LYS A 80 5.86 -14.12 -6.36
N THR A 81 4.60 -13.82 -6.04
CA THR A 81 3.48 -14.72 -6.32
C THR A 81 2.67 -14.27 -7.53
N GLY A 82 2.83 -13.02 -7.96
CA GLY A 82 2.01 -12.42 -9.01
C GLY A 82 0.56 -12.16 -8.59
N GLN A 83 0.19 -12.42 -7.34
CA GLN A 83 -1.16 -12.18 -6.84
C GLN A 83 -1.40 -10.69 -6.61
N GLU A 84 -2.60 -10.23 -7.00
CA GLU A 84 -3.08 -8.90 -6.65
C GLU A 84 -3.82 -8.92 -5.32
N ALA A 85 -3.58 -7.89 -4.51
CA ALA A 85 -4.21 -7.70 -3.22
C ALA A 85 -4.24 -6.20 -2.86
N PHE A 86 -4.98 -5.87 -1.81
CA PHE A 86 -4.95 -4.53 -1.25
C PHE A 86 -3.88 -4.43 -0.17
N TYR A 87 -3.07 -3.38 -0.24
CA TYR A 87 -1.99 -3.12 0.68
C TYR A 87 -2.14 -1.75 1.29
N GLN A 88 -2.07 -1.69 2.62
CA GLN A 88 -1.89 -0.42 3.32
C GLN A 88 -0.46 0.06 3.13
N ILE A 89 -0.31 1.35 2.82
CA ILE A 89 0.99 2.00 2.70
C ILE A 89 1.10 3.22 3.61
N MET A 90 2.33 3.58 3.95
CA MET A 90 2.67 4.80 4.66
C MET A 90 4.05 5.29 4.23
N ALA A 91 4.23 6.61 4.13
CA ALA A 91 5.54 7.21 4.01
C ALA A 91 6.22 7.29 5.38
N ASN A 92 7.44 6.79 5.49
CA ASN A 92 8.23 6.92 6.72
C ASN A 92 8.95 8.27 6.80
N GLN A 93 9.67 8.50 7.91
CA GLN A 93 10.42 9.74 8.18
C GLN A 93 11.47 10.08 7.11
N TRP A 94 11.93 9.10 6.33
CA TRP A 94 12.89 9.29 5.24
C TRP A 94 12.22 9.51 3.88
N GLY A 95 10.88 9.57 3.84
CA GLY A 95 10.11 9.71 2.60
C GLY A 95 10.14 8.47 1.72
N LEU A 96 10.34 7.28 2.31
CA LEU A 96 10.17 5.99 1.65
C LEU A 96 8.75 5.48 1.89
N LEU A 97 8.12 4.93 0.85
CA LEU A 97 6.86 4.21 1.02
C LEU A 97 7.13 2.80 1.51
N GLU A 98 6.36 2.38 2.50
CA GLU A 98 6.40 1.05 3.06
C GLU A 98 5.00 0.46 3.13
N VAL A 99 4.89 -0.84 2.85
CA VAL A 99 3.68 -1.61 3.08
C VAL A 99 3.59 -1.94 4.57
N LEU A 100 2.47 -1.61 5.19
CA LEU A 100 2.17 -1.84 6.60
C LEU A 100 1.31 -3.08 6.83
N ALA A 101 0.42 -3.39 5.89
CA ALA A 101 -0.48 -4.52 6.01
C ALA A 101 -0.99 -4.95 4.64
N ARG A 102 -1.33 -6.23 4.55
CA ARG A 102 -2.15 -6.81 3.48
C ARG A 102 -3.60 -6.87 4.00
N LEU A 103 -4.56 -6.35 3.22
CA LEU A 103 -5.93 -5.99 3.66
C LEU A 103 -7.02 -6.93 3.13
N ASP A 104 -6.66 -8.02 2.47
CA ASP A 104 -7.52 -9.16 2.14
C ASP A 104 -7.40 -10.27 3.20
#